data_AF-A0A0L6V6J0-F1
#
_entry.id   AF-A0A0L6V6J0-F1
#
_cell.length_a   1.000
_cell.length_b   1.000
_cell.length_c   1.000
_cell.angle_alpha   90.00
_cell.angle_beta   90.00
_cell.angle_gamma   90.00
#
_symmetry.space_group_name_H-M   'P 1'
#
loop_
_entity.id
_entity.type
_entity.pdbx_description
1 polymer ?
#
loop_
_entity_poly.entity_id
_entity_poly.type
_entity_poly.pdbx_seq_one_letter_code
_entity_poly.pdbx_strand_id
1 'polypeptide(L)'
;MFTPTCITDSFKGRQADAILNIFSLLFPYVGLKLNLPWLDAVGGLILSLYIITEWTGTLFDNVRNLTGRRADPIQHQRVAYLVTRFSPLIQAVQHCHVYQAGDDLIVETWVVFLV
;
A
#
# COMPACT_ATOMS: atom_id res chain seq x y z
N MET A 1 -13.64 1.34 -9.25
CA MET A 1 -13.37 -0.09 -8.96
C MET A 1 -12.40 -0.09 -7.78
N PHE A 2 -12.78 -0.61 -6.61
CA PHE A 2 -11.89 -0.65 -5.45
C PHE A 2 -10.86 -1.77 -5.64
N THR A 3 -9.59 -1.43 -5.49
CA THR A 3 -8.46 -2.34 -5.60
C THR A 3 -8.31 -3.15 -4.30
N PRO A 4 -7.78 -4.38 -4.35
CA PRO A 4 -7.70 -5.26 -3.17
C PRO A 4 -6.84 -4.67 -2.04
N THR A 5 -5.84 -3.86 -2.39
CA THR A 5 -4.95 -3.11 -1.49
C THR A 5 -5.70 -2.04 -0.69
N CYS A 6 -6.56 -1.25 -1.34
CA CYS A 6 -7.36 -0.22 -0.67
C CYS A 6 -8.33 -0.82 0.38
N ILE A 7 -8.87 -2.01 0.10
CA ILE A 7 -9.77 -2.71 1.02
C ILE A 7 -8.99 -3.18 2.27
N THR A 8 -7.80 -3.76 2.09
CA THR A 8 -6.97 -4.22 3.23
C THR A 8 -6.53 -3.08 4.12
N ASP A 9 -6.15 -1.93 3.55
CA ASP A 9 -5.76 -0.74 4.31
C ASP A 9 -6.92 -0.19 5.14
N SER A 10 -8.13 -0.21 4.56
CA SER A 10 -9.35 0.21 5.26
C SER A 10 -9.68 -0.69 6.46
N PHE A 11 -9.44 -2.00 6.35
CA PHE A 11 -9.61 -2.93 7.48
C PHE A 11 -8.54 -2.73 8.54
N LYS A 12 -7.29 -2.55 8.12
CA LYS A 12 -6.14 -2.31 9.01
C LYS A 12 -6.35 -1.03 9.84
N GLY A 13 -6.79 0.07 9.22
CA GLY A 13 -7.13 1.31 9.92
C GLY A 13 -8.22 1.11 10.97
N ARG A 14 -9.33 0.44 10.60
CA ARG A 14 -10.44 0.18 11.53
C ARG A 14 -10.02 -0.67 12.74
N GLN A 15 -9.11 -1.63 12.54
CA GLN A 15 -8.55 -2.44 13.63
C GLN A 15 -7.71 -1.57 14.57
N ALA A 16 -6.86 -0.70 14.01
CA ALA A 16 -6.08 0.24 14.80
C ALA A 16 -7.01 1.17 15.61
N ASP A 17 -8.06 1.74 15.00
CA ASP A 17 -9.02 2.60 15.69
C ASP A 17 -9.73 1.88 16.85
N ALA A 18 -10.11 0.61 16.66
CA ALA A 18 -10.72 -0.21 17.71
C ALA A 18 -9.74 -0.46 18.88
N ILE A 19 -8.47 -0.75 18.56
CA ILE A 19 -7.39 -0.91 19.55
C ILE A 19 -7.20 0.40 20.33
N LEU A 20 -7.11 1.53 19.64
CA LEU A 20 -6.96 2.86 20.26
C LEU A 20 -8.11 3.16 21.22
N ASN A 21 -9.35 2.88 20.81
CA ASN A 21 -10.53 3.12 21.63
C ASN A 21 -10.52 2.26 22.91
N ILE A 22 -10.17 0.98 22.80
CA ILE A 22 -10.08 0.08 23.96
C ILE A 22 -8.98 0.55 24.93
N PHE A 23 -7.79 0.86 24.42
CA PHE A 23 -6.68 1.32 25.26
C PHE A 23 -6.97 2.67 25.93
N SER A 24 -7.64 3.60 25.22
CA SER A 24 -8.04 4.90 25.76
C SER A 24 -9.02 4.80 26.94
N LEU A 25 -9.82 3.73 27.04
CA LEU A 25 -10.65 3.48 28.22
C LEU A 25 -9.93 2.64 29.29
N LEU A 26 -9.07 1.71 28.87
CA LEU A 26 -8.41 0.77 29.77
C LEU A 26 -7.33 1.45 30.64
N PHE A 27 -6.50 2.31 30.06
CA PHE A 27 -5.41 2.97 30.80
C PHE A 27 -5.89 3.86 31.95
N PRO A 28 -6.90 4.74 31.77
CA PRO A 28 -7.45 5.53 32.87
C PRO A 28 -8.11 4.67 33.95
N TYR A 29 -8.81 3.60 33.54
CA TYR A 29 -9.49 2.69 34.47
C TYR A 29 -8.51 1.94 35.38
N VAL A 30 -7.44 1.39 34.79
CA VAL A 30 -6.40 0.68 35.52
C VAL A 30 -5.57 1.64 36.39
N GLY A 31 -5.27 2.85 35.87
CA GLY A 31 -4.57 3.89 36.64
C GLY A 31 -5.33 4.30 37.91
N LEU A 32 -6.66 4.42 37.82
CA LEU A 32 -7.53 4.70 38.98
C LEU A 32 -7.54 3.53 39.97
N LYS A 33 -7.63 2.29 39.48
CA LYS A 33 -7.68 1.08 40.34
C LYS A 33 -6.37 0.84 41.10
N LEU A 34 -5.23 1.17 40.51
CA LEU A 34 -3.90 0.95 41.09
C LEU A 34 -3.36 2.19 41.82
N ASN A 35 -4.09 3.31 41.87
CA ASN A 35 -3.61 4.61 42.37
C ASN A 35 -2.27 5.07 41.75
N LEU A 36 -2.06 4.74 40.47
CA LEU A 36 -0.84 5.06 39.72
C LEU A 36 -1.18 6.06 38.59
N PRO A 37 -1.19 7.38 38.87
CA PRO A 37 -1.60 8.38 37.88
C PRO A 37 -0.63 8.50 36.68
N TRP A 38 0.59 7.96 36.79
CA TRP A 38 1.60 7.98 35.72
C TRP A 38 1.36 6.93 34.64
N LEU A 39 0.51 5.94 34.91
CA LEU A 39 0.25 4.83 33.98
C LEU A 39 -0.37 5.32 32.67
N ASP A 40 -1.20 6.35 32.73
CA ASP A 40 -1.85 6.95 31.55
C ASP A 40 -0.83 7.62 30.62
N ALA A 41 0.13 8.37 31.18
CA ALA A 41 1.20 9.00 30.40
C ALA A 41 2.10 7.96 29.69
N VAL A 42 2.43 6.85 30.38
CA VAL A 42 3.21 5.75 29.79
C VAL A 42 2.39 5.01 28.73
N GLY A 43 1.10 4.76 28.99
CA GLY A 43 0.18 4.13 28.05
C GLY A 43 0.04 4.94 26.76
N GLY A 44 -0.11 6.26 26.88
CA GLY A 44 -0.15 7.18 25.74
C GLY A 44 1.15 7.21 24.93
N LEU A 45 2.31 7.13 25.59
CA LEU A 45 3.61 7.05 24.91
C LEU A 45 3.72 5.77 24.07
N ILE A 46 3.39 4.62 24.65
CA ILE A 46 3.39 3.33 23.93
C ILE A 46 2.39 3.35 22.76
N LEU A 47 1.20 3.93 22.97
CA LEU A 47 0.16 4.02 21.96
C LEU A 47 0.59 4.91 20.78
N SER A 48 1.24 6.04 21.07
CA SER A 48 1.76 6.94 20.02
C SER A 48 2.80 6.27 19.14
N LEU A 49 3.72 5.48 19.73
CA LEU A 49 4.70 4.70 18.99
C LEU A 49 4.02 3.66 18.08
N TYR A 50 2.99 2.97 18.58
CA TYR A 50 2.22 2.02 17.79
C TYR A 50 1.61 2.69 16.55
N ILE A 51 0.95 3.85 16.71
CA ILE A 51 0.36 4.60 15.59
C ILE A 51 1.44 4.98 14.58
N ILE A 52 2.57 5.52 15.03
CA ILE A 52 3.65 5.94 14.13
C ILE A 52 4.16 4.77 13.30
N THR A 53 4.37 3.60 13.91
CA THR A 53 4.86 2.42 13.18
C THR A 53 3.89 1.95 12.10
N GLU A 54 2.59 1.90 12.41
CA GLU A 54 1.56 1.48 11.46
C GLU A 54 1.42 2.48 10.31
N TRP A 55 1.35 3.78 10.62
CA TRP A 55 1.22 4.83 9.61
C TRP A 55 2.46 4.94 8.73
N THR A 56 3.64 4.72 9.29
CA THR A 56 4.89 4.72 8.53
C THR A 56 4.90 3.60 7.50
N GLY A 57 4.47 2.39 7.86
CA GLY A 57 4.35 1.28 6.90
C GLY A 57 3.42 1.61 5.74
N THR A 58 2.18 2.04 6.04
CA THR A 58 1.19 2.43 5.03
C THR A 58 1.68 3.59 4.16
N LEU A 59 2.37 4.57 4.75
CA LEU A 59 2.98 5.68 4.02
C LEU A 59 4.03 5.19 3.03
N PHE A 60 4.93 4.31 3.45
CA PHE A 60 5.98 3.76 2.58
C PHE A 60 5.39 2.99 1.40
N ASP A 61 4.34 2.20 1.62
CA ASP A 61 3.66 1.47 0.55
C ASP A 61 2.99 2.43 -0.45
N ASN A 62 2.30 3.45 0.04
CA ASN A 62 1.71 4.49 -0.82
C ASN A 62 2.77 5.28 -1.60
N VAL A 63 3.86 5.68 -0.95
CA VAL A 63 4.97 6.38 -1.61
C VAL A 63 5.61 5.50 -2.68
N ARG A 64 5.82 4.21 -2.39
CA ARG A 64 6.37 3.25 -3.36
C ARG A 64 5.45 3.03 -4.56
N ASN A 65 4.14 3.06 -4.35
CA ASN A 65 3.15 2.93 -5.41
C ASN A 65 3.04 4.22 -6.27
N LEU A 66 3.27 5.39 -5.68
CA LEU A 66 3.25 6.69 -6.38
C LEU A 66 4.56 7.05 -7.08
N THR A 67 5.70 6.56 -6.58
CA THR A 67 7.03 6.85 -7.13
C THR A 67 7.35 6.09 -8.42
N GLY A 68 6.37 5.42 -9.04
CA GLY A 68 6.56 4.83 -10.35
C GLY A 68 7.52 3.65 -10.34
N ARG A 69 7.54 2.86 -9.25
CA ARG A 69 8.40 1.67 -9.16
C ARG A 69 8.17 0.82 -10.42
N ARG A 70 9.27 0.39 -11.04
CA ARG A 70 9.22 -0.49 -12.21
C ARG A 70 8.41 -1.74 -11.83
N ALA A 71 7.41 -2.05 -12.65
CA ALA A 71 6.53 -3.18 -12.40
C ALA A 71 7.34 -4.48 -12.29
N ASP A 72 6.82 -5.42 -11.51
CA ASP A 72 7.47 -6.71 -11.28
C ASP A 72 7.82 -7.39 -12.62
N PRO A 73 9.01 -8.01 -12.76
CA PRO A 73 9.42 -8.65 -14.01
C PRO A 73 8.41 -9.67 -14.55
N ILE A 74 7.64 -10.34 -13.68
CA ILE A 74 6.56 -11.24 -14.12
C ILE A 74 5.44 -10.46 -14.81
N GLN A 75 5.07 -9.28 -14.29
CA GLN A 75 4.02 -8.44 -14.88
C GLN A 75 4.51 -7.82 -16.19
N HIS A 76 5.77 -7.43 -16.26
CA HIS A 76 6.40 -6.93 -17.48
C HIS A 76 6.35 -7.97 -18.61
N GLN A 77 6.67 -9.23 -18.31
CA GLN A 77 6.59 -10.33 -19.29
C GLN A 77 5.15 -10.61 -19.75
N ARG A 78 4.17 -10.58 -18.83
CA ARG A 78 2.76 -10.76 -19.17
C ARG A 78 2.26 -9.67 -20.11
N VAL A 79 2.58 -8.41 -19.83
CA VAL A 79 2.22 -7.28 -20.69
C VAL A 79 2.85 -7.45 -22.08
N ALA A 80 4.15 -7.77 -22.16
CA ALA A 80 4.83 -8.02 -23.43
C ALA A 80 4.20 -9.17 -24.24
N TYR A 81 3.78 -10.25 -23.56
CA TYR A 81 3.06 -11.35 -24.18
C TYR A 81 1.69 -10.90 -24.72
N LEU A 82 0.92 -10.13 -23.95
CA LEU A 82 -0.39 -9.64 -24.39
C LEU A 82 -0.27 -8.73 -25.63
N VAL A 83 0.72 -7.83 -25.64
CA VAL A 83 0.95 -6.91 -26.77
C VAL A 83 1.31 -7.67 -28.05
N THR A 84 2.17 -8.68 -27.95
CA THR A 84 2.59 -9.49 -29.11
C THR A 84 1.53 -10.49 -29.57
N ARG A 85 0.69 -10.99 -28.65
CA ARG A 85 -0.32 -12.00 -28.96
C ARG A 85 -1.56 -11.45 -29.67
N PHE A 86 -2.01 -10.24 -29.30
CA PHE A 86 -3.30 -9.70 -29.78
C PHE A 86 -3.17 -8.72 -30.95
N SER A 87 -1.96 -8.34 -31.36
CA SER A 87 -1.77 -7.42 -32.46
C SER A 87 -1.14 -8.11 -33.69
N PRO A 88 -1.96 -8.52 -34.68
CA PRO A 88 -1.44 -9.14 -35.91
C PRO A 88 -0.69 -8.14 -36.82
N LEU A 89 -0.72 -6.84 -36.51
CA LEU A 89 -0.09 -5.76 -37.28
C LEU A 89 1.32 -5.38 -36.78
N ILE A 90 1.72 -5.86 -35.59
CA ILE A 90 3.01 -5.51 -34.96
C ILE A 90 4.04 -6.58 -35.29
N GLN A 91 5.09 -6.21 -36.01
CA GLN A 91 6.18 -7.12 -36.39
C GLN A 91 7.16 -7.36 -35.23
N ALA A 92 7.46 -6.30 -34.46
CA ALA A 92 8.35 -6.35 -33.31
C ALA A 92 8.04 -5.22 -32.30
N VAL A 93 8.26 -5.52 -31.01
CA VAL A 93 8.23 -4.54 -29.92
C VAL A 93 9.68 -4.13 -29.62
N GLN A 94 10.04 -2.86 -29.79
CA GLN A 94 11.41 -2.38 -29.56
C GLN A 94 11.67 -2.07 -28.08
N HIS A 95 10.76 -1.32 -27.46
CA HIS A 95 10.86 -0.93 -26.05
C HIS A 95 9.47 -0.95 -25.41
N CYS A 96 9.35 -1.63 -24.27
CA CYS A 96 8.17 -1.64 -23.42
C CYS A 96 8.55 -1.09 -22.04
N HIS A 97 7.89 -0.02 -21.63
CA HIS A 97 8.04 0.58 -20.32
C HIS A 97 6.75 0.35 -19.55
N VAL A 98 6.86 -0.33 -18.40
CA VAL A 98 5.74 -0.63 -17.52
C VAL A 98 6.03 -0.02 -16.17
N TYR A 99 5.23 0.97 -15.80
CA TYR A 99 5.34 1.70 -14.54
C TYR A 99 4.11 1.43 -13.69
N GLN A 100 4.32 1.32 -12.38
CA GLN A 100 3.23 1.29 -11.41
C GLN A 100 2.69 2.71 -11.20
N ALA A 101 1.38 2.89 -11.22
CA ALA A 101 0.73 4.17 -10.88
C ALA A 101 -0.37 3.89 -9.85
N GLY A 102 0.01 3.85 -8.57
CA GLY A 102 -0.90 3.38 -7.52
C GLY A 102 -1.12 1.88 -7.66
N ASP A 103 -2.37 1.49 -7.86
CA ASP A 103 -2.76 0.09 -8.10
C ASP A 103 -2.87 -0.26 -9.58
N ASP A 104 -2.81 0.74 -10.47
CA ASP A 104 -2.87 0.56 -11.90
C ASP A 104 -1.45 0.44 -12.50
N LEU A 105 -1.38 -0.15 -13.69
CA LEU A 105 -0.13 -0.27 -14.46
C LEU A 105 -0.26 0.60 -15.71
N ILE A 106 0.68 1.53 -15.88
CA ILE A 106 0.81 2.33 -17.09
C ILE A 106 1.84 1.65 -17.98
N VAL A 107 1.43 1.33 -19.21
CA VAL A 107 2.25 0.66 -20.21
C VAL A 107 2.47 1.60 -21.39
N GLU A 108 3.73 1.93 -21.66
CA GLU A 108 4.16 2.68 -22.83
C GLU A 108 4.98 1.74 -23.71
N THR A 109 4.53 1.49 -24.95
CA THR A 109 5.21 0.56 -25.86
C THR A 109 5.46 1.19 -27.22
N TRP A 110 6.70 1.06 -27.70
CA TRP A 110 7.13 1.47 -29.03
C TRP A 110 7.09 0.24 -29.94
N VAL A 111 6.22 0.30 -30.96
CA VAL A 111 5.92 -0.84 -31.84
C VAL A 111 6.31 -0.50 -33.28
N VAL A 112 6.83 -1.48 -34.00
CA VAL A 112 7.11 -1.37 -35.43
C VAL A 112 6.00 -2.06 -36.21
N PHE A 113 5.38 -1.32 -37.11
CA PHE A 113 4.35 -1.83 -38.00
C PHE A 113 5.00 -2.41 -39.26
N LEU A 114 4.42 -3.49 -39.77
CA LEU A 114 4.78 -4.04 -41.08
C LEU A 114 4.10 -3.14 -42.13
N VAL A 115 4.90 -2.43 -42.92
CA VAL A 115 4.43 -1.60 -44.06
C VAL A 115 4.12 -2.49 -45.26
#